data_AF-A0A0Q5JI03-F1
#
_entry.id   AF-A0A0Q5JI03-F1
#
_cell.length_a   1.000
_cell.length_b   1.000
_cell.length_c   1.000
_cell.angle_alpha   90.00
_cell.angle_beta   90.00
_cell.angle_gamma   90.00
#
_symmetry.space_group_name_H-M   'P 1'
#
loop_
_entity.id
_entity.type
_entity.pdbx_description
1 polymer ?
#
loop_
_entity_poly.entity_id
_entity_poly.type
_entity_poly.pdbx_seq_one_letter_code
_entity_poly.pdbx_strand_id
1 'polypeptide(L)'
;MTAYPAWTPASRPGIVPLHPYGFGTILGRSFVALRHNPKVLLGFALITQAVAYIVLTAAVAAAAVASFTRLDTVAPGSDDFDAILAGSVVLTGATALVLGVATGALSVVVQGVVVAEVAHAVVAEKPSLKAVWARVKPVVWRLIGYSALTVLATVVAIGALAGIVALLVMSVLWLGILFGVLAVLGLVVVSLWLAAKLYLVPSAIILERAPVFRAIGRSWRLTRGRFWSTLGVFIVISVAFSIVAQIISIPFSLVGSLLPVIIAPTGESDTGAVVGLIVVQVIGQFGILLVQCIALVVQSTSAALVYVNARMRLEALDHDLQTYVEARDAGATELDDPYLVGVGRLVARPAPMPYGAVGGQQEYIAPGGPAGYGGQPGYAAPGGQPGYGGPVGQPGYPQPGHAQPAAWPGYAAPASPPGYDERSRDDASAAGDSAPSTATDHPARPEAPPSRSDTTKASPTTWAAPGSNGDA
;
A
#
# COMPACT_ATOMS: atom_id res chain seq x y z
N MET A 1 25.54 19.78 -40.15
CA MET A 1 25.88 18.75 -39.16
C MET A 1 24.58 18.09 -38.73
N THR A 2 24.34 16.84 -39.11
CA THR A 2 23.16 16.08 -38.67
C THR A 2 23.45 15.47 -37.31
N ALA A 3 22.87 16.02 -36.24
CA ALA A 3 22.90 15.39 -34.93
C ALA A 3 22.09 14.10 -35.00
N TYR A 4 22.76 12.95 -34.95
CA TYR A 4 22.07 11.68 -34.73
C TYR A 4 21.41 11.73 -33.35
N PRO A 5 20.16 11.26 -33.19
CA PRO A 5 19.53 11.18 -31.87
C PRO A 5 20.38 10.26 -31.00
N ALA A 6 20.95 10.80 -29.92
CA ALA A 6 21.73 10.02 -28.98
C ALA A 6 20.82 8.96 -28.35
N TRP A 7 21.22 7.68 -28.48
CA TRP A 7 20.46 6.58 -27.89
C TRP A 7 20.55 6.68 -26.36
N THR A 8 19.44 7.03 -25.71
CA THR A 8 19.33 7.04 -24.26
C THR A 8 18.94 5.63 -23.79
N PRO A 9 19.71 4.99 -22.88
CA PRO A 9 19.35 3.69 -22.33
C PRO A 9 17.98 3.72 -21.65
N ALA A 10 17.21 2.64 -21.80
CA ALA A 10 15.92 2.53 -21.12
C ALA A 10 16.09 2.55 -19.60
N SER A 11 15.28 3.37 -18.92
CA SER A 11 15.30 3.54 -17.47
C SER A 11 15.14 2.24 -16.69
N ARG A 12 15.81 2.17 -15.54
CA ARG A 12 15.83 0.96 -14.70
C ARG A 12 14.42 0.64 -14.19
N PRO A 13 13.87 -0.57 -14.42
CA PRO A 13 12.53 -0.91 -13.97
C PRO A 13 12.46 -1.04 -12.44
N GLY A 14 11.51 -0.33 -11.82
CA GLY A 14 11.22 -0.44 -10.39
C GLY A 14 10.45 -1.70 -10.00
N ILE A 15 10.12 -1.82 -8.71
CA ILE A 15 9.36 -2.99 -8.22
C ILE A 15 7.93 -3.08 -8.76
N VAL A 16 7.41 -2.03 -9.39
CA VAL A 16 6.12 -1.98 -10.10
C VAL A 16 6.28 -1.20 -11.40
N PRO A 17 5.42 -1.43 -12.42
CA PRO A 17 5.38 -0.54 -13.58
C PRO A 17 4.89 0.87 -13.19
N LEU A 18 5.43 1.89 -13.87
CA LEU A 18 5.03 3.29 -13.70
C LEU A 18 3.76 3.63 -14.51
N HIS A 19 2.75 2.79 -14.41
CA HIS A 19 1.40 3.01 -14.93
C HIS A 19 0.38 2.33 -14.00
N PRO A 20 -0.89 2.72 -13.99
CA PRO A 20 -1.92 2.06 -13.18
C PRO A 20 -1.94 0.54 -13.38
N TYR A 21 -1.78 -0.21 -12.28
CA TYR A 21 -1.74 -1.67 -12.28
C TYR A 21 -2.98 -2.30 -11.61
N GLY A 22 -3.17 -3.61 -11.82
CA GLY A 22 -4.31 -4.38 -11.32
C GLY A 22 -4.10 -4.99 -9.92
N PHE A 23 -5.14 -5.68 -9.44
CA PHE A 23 -5.17 -6.36 -8.13
C PHE A 23 -4.05 -7.40 -7.98
N GLY A 24 -3.92 -8.33 -8.94
CA GLY A 24 -2.88 -9.37 -8.90
C GLY A 24 -1.46 -8.82 -8.90
N THR A 25 -1.23 -7.68 -9.58
CA THR A 25 0.07 -6.99 -9.56
C THR A 25 0.39 -6.44 -8.16
N ILE A 26 -0.58 -5.88 -7.45
CA ILE A 26 -0.38 -5.41 -6.07
C ILE A 26 0.05 -6.57 -5.18
N LEU A 27 -0.70 -7.68 -5.18
CA LEU A 27 -0.38 -8.84 -4.35
C LEU A 27 1.01 -9.40 -4.70
N GLY A 28 1.25 -9.74 -5.98
CA GLY A 28 2.52 -10.33 -6.42
C GLY A 28 3.72 -9.43 -6.17
N ARG A 29 3.63 -8.12 -6.46
CA ARG A 29 4.74 -7.19 -6.24
C ARG A 29 4.96 -6.85 -4.75
N SER A 30 3.97 -7.06 -3.89
CA SER A 30 4.16 -6.92 -2.43
C SER A 30 5.12 -7.96 -1.85
N PHE A 31 5.13 -9.19 -2.39
CA PHE A 31 6.13 -10.20 -2.05
C PHE A 31 7.48 -9.93 -2.74
N VAL A 32 7.49 -9.34 -3.95
CA VAL A 32 8.74 -8.96 -4.64
C VAL A 32 9.52 -7.87 -3.89
N ALA A 33 8.85 -6.99 -3.15
CA ALA A 33 9.54 -5.98 -2.33
C ALA A 33 10.44 -6.62 -1.24
N LEU A 34 10.01 -7.73 -0.61
CA LEU A 34 10.79 -8.42 0.42
C LEU A 34 12.22 -8.75 -0.02
N ARG A 35 12.41 -9.12 -1.29
CA ARG A 35 13.72 -9.47 -1.87
C ARG A 35 14.48 -8.27 -2.45
N HIS A 36 13.89 -7.08 -2.53
CA HIS A 36 14.56 -5.87 -3.04
C HIS A 36 15.58 -5.33 -2.03
N ASN A 37 15.17 -5.26 -0.76
CA ASN A 37 15.97 -4.70 0.34
C ASN A 37 15.70 -5.40 1.70
N PRO A 38 15.96 -6.72 1.82
CA PRO A 38 15.58 -7.50 3.01
C PRO A 38 16.23 -7.01 4.31
N LYS A 39 17.43 -6.39 4.24
CA LYS A 39 18.12 -5.86 5.42
C LYS A 39 17.38 -4.66 6.04
N VAL A 40 16.86 -3.76 5.21
CA VAL A 40 16.09 -2.59 5.68
C VAL A 40 14.66 -2.99 6.04
N LEU A 41 14.03 -3.88 5.27
CA LEU A 41 12.65 -4.30 5.49
C LEU A 41 12.52 -5.29 6.66
N LEU A 42 13.07 -6.50 6.51
CA LEU A 42 12.93 -7.58 7.49
C LEU A 42 13.87 -7.41 8.68
N GLY A 43 15.11 -6.95 8.46
CA GLY A 43 16.07 -6.75 9.55
C GLY A 43 15.60 -5.74 10.59
N PHE A 44 15.15 -4.55 10.14
CA PHE A 44 14.59 -3.52 11.02
C PHE A 44 13.30 -3.97 11.70
N ALA A 45 12.39 -4.59 10.95
CA ALA A 45 11.11 -5.07 11.47
C ALA A 45 11.31 -6.15 12.55
N LEU A 46 12.11 -7.18 12.26
CA LEU A 46 12.34 -8.31 13.15
C LEU A 46 13.07 -7.88 14.42
N ILE A 47 14.11 -7.04 14.33
CA ILE A 47 14.81 -6.53 15.53
C ILE A 47 13.85 -5.69 16.39
N THR A 48 13.11 -4.77 15.77
CA THR A 48 12.18 -3.89 16.50
C THR A 48 11.06 -4.68 17.19
N GLN A 49 10.47 -5.65 16.48
CA GLN A 49 9.41 -6.51 17.02
C GLN A 49 9.94 -7.50 18.07
N ALA A 50 11.11 -8.10 17.87
CA ALA A 50 11.70 -9.01 18.86
C ALA A 50 12.03 -8.28 20.17
N VAL A 51 12.63 -7.09 20.10
CA VAL A 51 12.88 -6.26 21.29
C VAL A 51 11.57 -5.85 21.96
N ALA A 52 10.58 -5.38 21.19
CA ALA A 52 9.28 -5.01 21.73
C ALA A 52 8.57 -6.19 22.41
N TYR A 53 8.60 -7.37 21.79
CA TYR A 53 8.02 -8.60 22.31
C TYR A 53 8.71 -9.07 23.59
N ILE A 54 10.05 -9.10 23.63
CA ILE A 54 10.81 -9.47 24.83
C ILE A 54 10.48 -8.53 25.99
N VAL A 55 10.47 -7.21 25.74
CA VAL A 55 10.15 -6.20 26.76
C VAL A 55 8.70 -6.33 27.23
N LEU A 56 7.74 -6.48 26.32
CA LEU A 56 6.32 -6.70 26.62
C LEU A 56 6.13 -7.96 27.48
N THR A 57 6.68 -9.10 27.05
CA THR A 57 6.52 -10.38 27.75
C THR A 57 7.20 -10.35 29.12
N ALA A 58 8.42 -9.78 29.24
CA ALA A 58 9.11 -9.66 30.51
C ALA A 58 8.35 -8.74 31.50
N ALA A 59 7.82 -7.61 31.02
CA ALA A 59 7.07 -6.68 31.87
C ALA A 59 5.70 -7.23 32.29
N VAL A 60 4.99 -7.93 31.41
CA VAL A 60 3.73 -8.64 31.76
C VAL A 60 4.01 -9.78 32.74
N ALA A 61 5.08 -10.57 32.53
CA ALA A 61 5.47 -11.64 33.45
C ALA A 61 5.85 -11.09 34.83
N ALA A 62 6.63 -9.99 34.90
CA ALA A 62 6.99 -9.34 36.16
C ALA A 62 5.75 -8.78 36.89
N ALA A 63 4.81 -8.15 36.17
CA ALA A 63 3.56 -7.66 36.74
C ALA A 63 2.67 -8.81 37.24
N ALA A 64 2.59 -9.91 36.49
CA ALA A 64 1.87 -11.11 36.91
C ALA A 64 2.48 -11.71 38.18
N VAL A 65 3.80 -11.94 38.22
CA VAL A 65 4.49 -12.46 39.42
C VAL A 65 4.26 -11.53 40.63
N ALA A 66 4.42 -10.22 40.46
CA ALA A 66 4.23 -9.25 41.56
C ALA A 66 2.79 -9.15 42.07
N SER A 67 1.80 -9.52 41.25
CA SER A 67 0.37 -9.47 41.60
C SER A 67 -0.12 -10.81 42.16
N PHE A 68 0.07 -11.89 41.42
CA PHE A 68 -0.51 -13.21 41.73
C PHE A 68 0.18 -13.94 42.88
N THR A 69 1.47 -13.69 43.18
CA THR A 69 2.15 -14.26 44.38
C THR A 69 1.54 -13.81 45.70
N ARG A 70 0.69 -12.77 45.70
CA ARG A 70 -0.08 -12.38 46.89
C ARG A 70 -1.21 -13.36 47.22
N LEU A 71 -1.75 -14.07 46.21
CA LEU A 71 -2.80 -15.07 46.42
C LEU A 71 -2.29 -16.26 47.24
N ASP A 72 -1.00 -16.59 47.15
CA ASP A 72 -0.35 -17.65 47.95
C ASP A 72 -0.33 -17.33 49.46
N THR A 73 -0.63 -16.07 49.85
CA THR A 73 -0.68 -15.64 51.26
C THR A 73 -2.09 -15.63 51.85
N VAL A 74 -3.13 -15.99 51.09
CA VAL A 74 -4.54 -15.87 51.47
C VAL A 74 -5.30 -17.16 51.15
N ALA A 75 -6.28 -17.53 51.97
CA ALA A 75 -7.07 -18.76 51.77
C ALA A 75 -7.94 -18.68 50.49
N PRO A 76 -7.87 -19.68 49.59
CA PRO A 76 -8.71 -19.74 48.39
C PRO A 76 -10.21 -19.67 48.71
N GLY A 77 -10.95 -18.83 47.98
CA GLY A 77 -12.40 -18.66 48.16
C GLY A 77 -12.81 -17.80 49.38
N SER A 78 -11.88 -17.00 49.93
CA SER A 78 -12.21 -15.92 50.87
C SER A 78 -12.46 -14.59 50.13
N ASP A 79 -13.20 -13.67 50.74
CA ASP A 79 -13.47 -12.33 50.17
C ASP A 79 -12.17 -11.58 49.82
N ASP A 80 -11.13 -11.72 50.65
CA ASP A 80 -9.80 -11.15 50.41
C ASP A 80 -9.11 -11.79 49.19
N PHE A 81 -9.26 -13.10 49.00
CA PHE A 81 -8.72 -13.81 47.83
C PHE A 81 -9.39 -13.33 46.53
N ASP A 82 -10.72 -13.21 46.52
CA ASP A 82 -11.48 -12.73 45.36
C ASP A 82 -11.17 -11.26 45.05
N ALA A 83 -11.01 -10.42 46.08
CA ALA A 83 -10.58 -9.02 45.93
C ALA A 83 -9.15 -8.89 45.36
N ILE A 84 -8.19 -9.68 45.85
CA ILE A 84 -6.81 -9.70 45.35
C ILE A 84 -6.76 -10.28 43.93
N LEU A 85 -7.56 -11.30 43.62
CA LEU A 85 -7.66 -11.89 42.28
C LEU A 85 -8.21 -10.86 41.29
N ALA A 86 -9.33 -10.21 41.61
CA ALA A 86 -9.90 -9.15 40.79
C ALA A 86 -8.91 -7.99 40.57
N GLY A 87 -8.25 -7.53 41.65
CA GLY A 87 -7.21 -6.51 41.58
C GLY A 87 -6.01 -6.90 40.71
N SER A 88 -5.56 -8.16 40.81
CA SER A 88 -4.45 -8.71 40.01
C SER A 88 -4.81 -8.84 38.53
N VAL A 89 -6.03 -9.26 38.21
CA VAL A 89 -6.57 -9.31 36.84
C VAL A 89 -6.66 -7.91 36.25
N VAL A 90 -7.19 -6.93 36.99
CA VAL A 90 -7.28 -5.53 36.54
C VAL A 90 -5.90 -4.93 36.32
N LEU A 91 -4.95 -5.11 37.27
CA LEU A 91 -3.59 -4.60 37.15
C LEU A 91 -2.84 -5.23 35.98
N THR A 92 -2.89 -6.55 35.84
CA THR A 92 -2.25 -7.27 34.72
C THR A 92 -2.87 -6.88 33.38
N GLY A 93 -4.19 -6.74 33.31
CA GLY A 93 -4.91 -6.28 32.12
C GLY A 93 -4.55 -4.84 31.73
N ALA A 94 -4.45 -3.93 32.71
CA ALA A 94 -4.02 -2.55 32.49
C ALA A 94 -2.55 -2.48 32.01
N THR A 95 -1.65 -3.27 32.61
CA THR A 95 -0.25 -3.38 32.18
C THR A 95 -0.16 -3.92 30.75
N ALA A 96 -0.88 -5.00 30.43
CA ALA A 96 -0.94 -5.57 29.08
C ALA A 96 -1.52 -4.58 28.06
N LEU A 97 -2.53 -3.78 28.43
CA LEU A 97 -3.09 -2.73 27.57
C LEU A 97 -2.04 -1.64 27.28
N VAL A 98 -1.38 -1.08 28.31
CA VAL A 98 -0.39 0.00 28.15
C VAL A 98 0.80 -0.47 27.30
N LEU A 99 1.34 -1.65 27.58
CA LEU A 99 2.45 -2.21 26.81
C LEU A 99 2.03 -2.64 25.39
N GLY A 100 0.77 -3.07 25.21
CA GLY A 100 0.17 -3.35 23.92
C GLY A 100 0.06 -2.10 23.05
N VAL A 101 -0.34 -0.96 23.62
CA VAL A 101 -0.32 0.35 22.95
C VAL A 101 1.10 0.74 22.54
N ALA A 102 2.09 0.56 23.43
CA ALA A 102 3.49 0.85 23.13
C ALA A 102 4.04 -0.03 21.98
N THR A 103 3.76 -1.32 22.01
CA THR A 103 4.16 -2.28 20.95
C THR A 103 3.44 -2.00 19.62
N GLY A 104 2.17 -1.57 19.70
CA GLY A 104 1.41 -1.09 18.54
C GLY A 104 2.04 0.16 17.91
N ALA A 105 2.48 1.12 18.72
CA ALA A 105 3.18 2.32 18.25
C ALA A 105 4.50 1.96 17.53
N LEU A 106 5.30 1.02 18.07
CA LEU A 106 6.49 0.51 17.41
C LEU A 106 6.15 -0.17 16.06
N SER A 107 5.08 -0.96 16.01
CA SER A 107 4.62 -1.61 14.77
C SER A 107 4.25 -0.59 13.67
N VAL A 108 3.65 0.55 14.04
CA VAL A 108 3.36 1.64 13.08
C VAL A 108 4.64 2.34 12.61
N VAL A 109 5.67 2.45 13.45
CA VAL A 109 7.00 2.95 13.02
C VAL A 109 7.64 2.00 12.02
N VAL A 110 7.58 0.68 12.24
CA VAL A 110 8.05 -0.34 11.27
C VAL A 110 7.27 -0.24 9.96
N GLN A 111 5.93 -0.19 10.02
CA GLN A 111 5.09 0.05 8.84
C GLN A 111 5.52 1.32 8.10
N GLY A 112 5.88 2.39 8.81
CA GLY A 112 6.32 3.63 8.20
C GLY A 112 7.67 3.53 7.47
N VAL A 113 8.63 2.79 8.04
CA VAL A 113 9.91 2.48 7.38
C VAL A 113 9.67 1.65 6.11
N VAL A 114 8.80 0.64 6.17
CA VAL A 114 8.45 -0.18 4.98
C VAL A 114 7.80 0.67 3.89
N VAL A 115 6.82 1.51 4.21
CA VAL A 115 6.15 2.39 3.24
C VAL A 115 7.14 3.35 2.57
N ALA A 116 8.06 3.94 3.33
CA ALA A 116 9.08 4.84 2.80
C ALA A 116 10.12 4.11 1.92
N GLU A 117 10.55 2.91 2.29
CA GLU A 117 11.44 2.08 1.48
C GLU A 117 10.78 1.71 0.14
N VAL A 118 9.53 1.25 0.20
CA VAL A 118 8.74 0.84 -0.97
C VAL A 118 8.52 2.00 -1.94
N ALA A 119 8.37 3.23 -1.45
CA ALA A 119 8.28 4.43 -2.30
C ALA A 119 9.57 4.70 -3.10
N HIS A 120 10.75 4.45 -2.54
CA HIS A 120 12.00 4.49 -3.32
C HIS A 120 12.10 3.28 -4.27
N ALA A 121 11.68 2.09 -3.83
CA ALA A 121 11.70 0.89 -4.67
C ALA A 121 10.81 1.01 -5.93
N VAL A 122 9.70 1.77 -5.87
CA VAL A 122 8.83 2.08 -7.02
C VAL A 122 9.60 2.78 -8.14
N VAL A 123 10.51 3.71 -7.80
CA VAL A 123 11.39 4.40 -8.76
C VAL A 123 12.73 3.67 -8.99
N ALA A 124 12.83 2.39 -8.63
CA ALA A 124 14.05 1.57 -8.73
C ALA A 124 15.23 1.98 -7.83
N GLU A 125 14.99 2.76 -6.79
CA GLU A 125 16.03 3.14 -5.82
C GLU A 125 16.19 2.09 -4.70
N LYS A 126 17.38 2.08 -4.11
CA LYS A 126 17.74 1.21 -2.97
C LYS A 126 18.28 2.08 -1.82
N PRO A 127 17.39 2.68 -1.00
CA PRO A 127 17.80 3.58 0.05
C PRO A 127 18.46 2.82 1.20
N SER A 128 19.44 3.45 1.85
CA SER A 128 19.97 2.96 3.13
C SER A 128 18.97 3.20 4.27
N LEU A 129 19.04 2.41 5.34
CA LEU A 129 18.18 2.60 6.52
C LEU A 129 18.22 4.04 7.06
N LYS A 130 19.38 4.70 7.01
CA LYS A 130 19.56 6.11 7.41
C LYS A 130 18.74 7.07 6.55
N ALA A 131 18.69 6.84 5.23
CA ALA A 131 17.89 7.65 4.30
C ALA A 131 16.38 7.45 4.52
N VAL A 132 15.94 6.19 4.66
CA VAL A 132 14.54 5.86 4.96
C VAL A 132 14.13 6.47 6.31
N TRP A 133 14.97 6.34 7.34
CA TRP A 133 14.71 6.91 8.66
C TRP A 133 14.64 8.43 8.66
N ALA A 134 15.46 9.12 7.87
CA ALA A 134 15.40 10.57 7.71
C ALA A 134 14.04 11.05 7.17
N ARG A 135 13.41 10.25 6.28
CA ARG A 135 12.06 10.52 5.74
C ARG A 135 10.95 10.24 6.76
N VAL A 136 11.09 9.21 7.58
CA VAL A 136 10.08 8.79 8.57
C VAL A 136 10.14 9.62 9.86
N LYS A 137 11.34 9.92 10.39
CA LYS A 137 11.55 10.68 11.63
C LYS A 137 10.63 11.91 11.82
N PRO A 138 10.46 12.85 10.86
CA PRO A 138 9.62 14.03 11.06
C PRO A 138 8.11 13.73 11.18
N VAL A 139 7.65 12.54 10.78
CA VAL A 139 6.24 12.14 10.83
C VAL A 139 5.93 11.07 11.89
N VAL A 140 6.93 10.52 12.59
CA VAL A 140 6.74 9.50 13.65
C VAL A 140 5.68 9.92 14.66
N TRP A 141 5.71 11.14 15.19
CA TRP A 141 4.72 11.61 16.17
C TRP A 141 3.29 11.67 15.61
N ARG A 142 3.13 11.90 14.30
CA ARG A 142 1.82 11.88 13.63
C ARG A 142 1.32 10.46 13.43
N LEU A 143 2.22 9.52 13.12
CA LEU A 143 1.93 8.09 13.05
C LEU A 143 1.55 7.52 14.43
N ILE A 144 2.27 7.88 15.49
CA ILE A 144 1.95 7.51 16.88
C ILE A 144 0.61 8.14 17.30
N GLY A 145 0.38 9.43 17.04
CA GLY A 145 -0.89 10.09 17.33
C GLY A 145 -2.09 9.48 16.58
N TYR A 146 -1.89 9.07 15.33
CA TYR A 146 -2.88 8.32 14.55
C TYR A 146 -3.15 6.93 15.14
N SER A 147 -2.10 6.21 15.54
CA SER A 147 -2.21 4.91 16.21
C SER A 147 -2.99 5.03 17.53
N ALA A 148 -2.60 5.97 18.39
CA ALA A 148 -3.26 6.25 19.66
C ALA A 148 -4.74 6.65 19.47
N LEU A 149 -5.05 7.49 18.48
CA LEU A 149 -6.43 7.84 18.13
C LEU A 149 -7.24 6.61 17.70
N THR A 150 -6.65 5.72 16.90
CA THR A 150 -7.31 4.50 16.41
C THR A 150 -7.55 3.50 17.55
N VAL A 151 -6.57 3.32 18.44
CA VAL A 151 -6.72 2.48 19.63
C VAL A 151 -7.76 3.06 20.57
N LEU A 152 -7.70 4.37 20.87
CA LEU A 152 -8.67 5.04 21.75
C LEU A 152 -10.09 4.90 21.21
N ALA A 153 -10.31 5.16 19.92
CA ALA A 153 -11.61 4.99 19.28
C ALA A 153 -12.12 3.54 19.36
N THR A 154 -11.21 2.56 19.22
CA THR A 154 -11.54 1.13 19.32
C THR A 154 -11.90 0.73 20.76
N VAL A 155 -11.13 1.17 21.76
CA VAL A 155 -11.38 0.91 23.19
C VAL A 155 -12.69 1.57 23.64
N VAL A 156 -12.95 2.81 23.24
CA VAL A 156 -14.21 3.51 23.54
C VAL A 156 -15.40 2.81 22.88
N ALA A 157 -15.29 2.42 21.60
CA ALA A 157 -16.37 1.71 20.91
C ALA A 157 -16.68 0.34 21.55
N ILE A 158 -15.66 -0.47 21.83
CA ILE A 158 -15.82 -1.78 22.48
C ILE A 158 -16.34 -1.61 23.91
N GLY A 159 -15.79 -0.68 24.69
CA GLY A 159 -16.20 -0.44 26.08
C GLY A 159 -17.65 0.04 26.19
N ALA A 160 -18.07 0.98 25.34
CA ALA A 160 -19.46 1.43 25.28
C ALA A 160 -20.41 0.28 24.88
N LEU A 161 -20.03 -0.51 23.89
CA LEU A 161 -20.82 -1.64 23.40
C LEU A 161 -20.94 -2.76 24.46
N ALA A 162 -19.85 -3.10 25.13
CA ALA A 162 -19.82 -4.05 26.24
C ALA A 162 -20.66 -3.56 27.43
N GLY A 163 -20.58 -2.26 27.77
CA GLY A 163 -21.43 -1.66 28.80
C GLY A 163 -22.92 -1.75 28.48
N ILE A 164 -23.32 -1.43 27.25
CA ILE A 164 -24.72 -1.57 26.78
C ILE A 164 -25.17 -3.03 26.87
N VAL A 165 -24.36 -3.99 26.39
CA VAL A 165 -24.69 -5.42 26.43
C VAL A 165 -24.80 -5.91 27.88
N ALA A 166 -23.90 -5.51 28.78
CA ALA A 166 -23.94 -5.88 30.19
C ALA A 166 -25.22 -5.37 30.88
N LEU A 167 -25.60 -4.10 30.67
CA LEU A 167 -26.84 -3.53 31.19
C LEU A 167 -28.09 -4.26 30.64
N LEU A 168 -28.08 -4.64 29.36
CA LEU A 168 -29.16 -5.43 28.76
C LEU A 168 -29.22 -6.85 29.34
N VAL A 169 -28.08 -7.53 29.57
CA VAL A 169 -28.02 -8.85 30.21
C VAL A 169 -28.58 -8.79 31.64
N MET A 170 -28.19 -7.78 32.43
CA MET A 170 -28.69 -7.56 33.79
C MET A 170 -30.18 -7.23 33.85
N SER A 171 -30.72 -6.59 32.81
CA SER A 171 -32.14 -6.24 32.74
C SER A 171 -33.00 -7.40 32.23
N VAL A 172 -32.61 -7.99 31.10
CA VAL A 172 -33.32 -9.11 30.43
C VAL A 172 -32.31 -9.96 29.65
N LEU A 173 -31.92 -11.11 30.20
CA LEU A 173 -30.87 -11.98 29.68
C LEU A 173 -30.96 -12.27 28.17
N TRP A 174 -32.14 -12.63 27.65
CA TRP A 174 -32.28 -12.99 26.23
C TRP A 174 -32.07 -11.79 25.28
N LEU A 175 -32.47 -10.58 25.70
CA LEU A 175 -32.18 -9.34 24.96
C LEU A 175 -30.68 -9.06 24.99
N GLY A 176 -30.04 -9.21 26.15
CA GLY A 176 -28.59 -9.08 26.29
C GLY A 176 -27.80 -10.01 25.37
N ILE A 177 -28.20 -11.28 25.27
CA ILE A 177 -27.58 -12.26 24.36
C ILE A 177 -27.81 -11.86 22.89
N LEU A 178 -29.05 -11.54 22.50
CA LEU A 178 -29.41 -11.17 21.13
C LEU A 178 -28.65 -9.91 20.67
N PHE A 179 -28.68 -8.85 21.48
CA PHE A 179 -27.95 -7.62 21.18
C PHE A 179 -26.43 -7.82 21.24
N GLY A 180 -25.91 -8.69 22.11
CA GLY A 180 -24.49 -9.06 22.16
C GLY A 180 -24.01 -9.71 20.86
N VAL A 181 -24.77 -10.66 20.31
CA VAL A 181 -24.43 -11.30 19.03
C VAL A 181 -24.50 -10.30 17.86
N LEU A 182 -25.55 -9.49 17.79
CA LEU A 182 -25.70 -8.45 16.77
C LEU A 182 -24.61 -7.37 16.88
N ALA A 183 -24.21 -7.00 18.10
CA ALA A 183 -23.13 -6.07 18.39
C ALA A 183 -21.78 -6.58 17.85
N VAL A 184 -21.44 -7.85 18.11
CA VAL A 184 -20.21 -8.48 17.59
C VAL A 184 -20.22 -8.53 16.05
N LEU A 185 -21.32 -8.97 15.44
CA LEU A 185 -21.47 -8.99 13.98
C LEU A 185 -21.34 -7.58 13.37
N GLY A 186 -21.98 -6.58 13.98
CA GLY A 186 -21.86 -5.18 13.57
C GLY A 186 -20.43 -4.65 13.69
N LEU A 187 -19.73 -4.99 14.78
CA LEU A 187 -18.32 -4.63 14.98
C LEU A 187 -17.42 -5.24 13.90
N VAL A 188 -17.66 -6.49 13.48
CA VAL A 188 -16.91 -7.13 12.38
C VAL A 188 -17.16 -6.40 11.05
N VAL A 189 -18.42 -6.08 10.72
CA VAL A 189 -18.75 -5.35 9.48
C VAL A 189 -18.14 -3.94 9.48
N VAL A 190 -18.29 -3.21 10.58
CA VAL A 190 -17.74 -1.85 10.72
C VAL A 190 -16.21 -1.85 10.69
N SER A 191 -15.55 -2.81 11.36
CA SER A 191 -14.09 -2.90 11.37
C SER A 191 -13.52 -3.26 10.00
N LEU A 192 -14.14 -4.16 9.23
CA LEU A 192 -13.74 -4.44 7.83
C LEU A 192 -13.93 -3.21 6.94
N TRP A 193 -15.05 -2.50 7.07
CA TRP A 193 -15.29 -1.26 6.33
C TRP A 193 -14.25 -0.19 6.67
N LEU A 194 -13.99 0.01 7.97
CA LEU A 194 -13.05 1.02 8.45
C LEU A 194 -11.60 0.65 8.12
N ALA A 195 -11.23 -0.63 8.16
CA ALA A 195 -9.91 -1.12 7.74
C ALA A 195 -9.60 -0.71 6.29
N ALA A 196 -10.52 -0.95 5.35
CA ALA A 196 -10.35 -0.53 3.96
C ALA A 196 -10.33 1.00 3.79
N LYS A 197 -11.06 1.77 4.62
CA LYS A 197 -11.06 3.24 4.59
C LYS A 197 -9.80 3.87 5.19
N LEU A 198 -9.26 3.28 6.25
CA LEU A 198 -8.06 3.72 6.96
C LEU A 198 -6.76 3.20 6.32
N TYR A 199 -6.83 2.20 5.45
CA TYR A 199 -5.66 1.46 4.94
C TYR A 199 -4.54 2.33 4.35
N LEU A 200 -4.90 3.45 3.71
CA LEU A 200 -3.94 4.33 3.02
C LEU A 200 -3.48 5.52 3.90
N VAL A 201 -3.98 5.65 5.14
CA VAL A 201 -3.65 6.77 6.03
C VAL A 201 -2.15 6.82 6.38
N PRO A 202 -1.47 5.72 6.74
CA PRO A 202 -0.02 5.75 6.99
C PRO A 202 0.75 6.24 5.75
N SER A 203 0.40 5.74 4.56
CA SER A 203 0.99 6.15 3.28
C SER A 203 0.79 7.64 2.99
N ALA A 204 -0.39 8.20 3.25
CA ALA A 204 -0.64 9.63 3.11
C ALA A 204 0.14 10.48 4.14
N ILE A 205 0.25 10.04 5.39
CA ILE A 205 1.05 10.73 6.43
C ILE A 205 2.53 10.79 6.03
N ILE A 206 3.08 9.70 5.49
CA ILE A 206 4.51 9.57 5.17
C ILE A 206 4.87 10.24 3.85
N LEU A 207 4.09 9.97 2.79
CA LEU A 207 4.45 10.38 1.43
C LEU A 207 3.94 11.78 1.07
N GLU A 208 2.86 12.28 1.68
CA GLU A 208 2.39 13.66 1.51
C GLU A 208 2.81 14.59 2.67
N ARG A 209 3.47 14.04 3.70
CA ARG A 209 3.77 14.73 4.97
C ARG A 209 2.50 15.37 5.58
N ALA A 210 1.35 14.74 5.41
CA ALA A 210 0.05 15.26 5.85
C ALA A 210 -0.13 15.21 7.39
N PRO A 211 -0.96 16.10 7.98
CA PRO A 211 -1.45 15.93 9.35
C PRO A 211 -2.54 14.84 9.40
N VAL A 212 -2.71 14.21 10.58
CA VAL A 212 -3.55 13.00 10.78
C VAL A 212 -4.95 13.12 10.17
N PHE A 213 -5.72 14.14 10.54
CA PHE A 213 -7.10 14.31 10.05
C PHE A 213 -7.18 14.55 8.53
N ARG A 214 -6.18 15.23 7.94
CA ARG A 214 -6.10 15.43 6.48
C ARG A 214 -5.77 14.11 5.77
N ALA A 215 -4.88 13.29 6.34
CA ALA A 215 -4.56 11.97 5.82
C ALA A 215 -5.75 10.99 5.91
N ILE A 216 -6.58 11.08 6.96
CA ILE A 216 -7.86 10.36 7.06
C ILE A 216 -8.80 10.78 5.92
N GLY A 217 -9.12 12.07 5.79
CA GLY A 217 -9.98 12.55 4.69
C GLY A 217 -9.44 12.21 3.28
N ARG A 218 -8.11 12.22 3.13
CA ARG A 218 -7.40 11.80 1.92
C ARG A 218 -7.63 10.33 1.58
N SER A 219 -7.45 9.44 2.56
CA SER A 219 -7.67 7.99 2.39
C SER A 219 -9.12 7.68 2.01
N TRP A 220 -10.10 8.40 2.56
CA TRP A 220 -11.52 8.24 2.18
C TRP A 220 -11.79 8.63 0.73
N ARG A 221 -11.17 9.71 0.23
CA ARG A 221 -11.28 10.13 -1.19
C ARG A 221 -10.65 9.08 -2.12
N LEU A 222 -9.43 8.63 -1.83
CA LEU A 222 -8.70 7.65 -2.64
C LEU A 222 -9.39 6.27 -2.69
N THR A 223 -10.07 5.87 -1.60
CA THR A 223 -10.76 4.56 -1.50
C THR A 223 -12.20 4.57 -2.01
N ARG A 224 -12.81 5.74 -2.30
CA ARG A 224 -14.25 5.83 -2.65
C ARG A 224 -14.65 4.97 -3.85
N GLY A 225 -13.87 4.98 -4.93
CA GLY A 225 -14.11 4.15 -6.13
C GLY A 225 -13.41 2.78 -6.12
N ARG A 226 -12.70 2.41 -5.04
CA ARG A 226 -11.80 1.25 -5.00
C ARG A 226 -11.92 0.40 -3.73
N PHE A 227 -12.99 0.58 -2.96
CA PHE A 227 -13.21 -0.06 -1.67
C PHE A 227 -12.97 -1.58 -1.71
N TRP A 228 -13.67 -2.29 -2.61
CA TRP A 228 -13.54 -3.75 -2.74
C TRP A 228 -12.14 -4.24 -3.14
N SER A 229 -11.45 -3.51 -4.02
CA SER A 229 -10.05 -3.84 -4.36
C SER A 229 -9.09 -3.61 -3.19
N THR A 230 -9.37 -2.62 -2.35
CA THR A 230 -8.54 -2.31 -1.17
C THR A 230 -8.79 -3.31 -0.05
N LEU A 231 -10.08 -3.57 0.23
CA LEU A 231 -10.52 -4.57 1.19
C LEU A 231 -10.05 -5.98 0.80
N GLY A 232 -10.15 -6.35 -0.47
CA GLY A 232 -9.68 -7.64 -0.97
C GLY A 232 -8.17 -7.84 -0.77
N VAL A 233 -7.36 -6.80 -1.00
CA VAL A 233 -5.90 -6.87 -0.73
C VAL A 233 -5.65 -7.03 0.76
N PHE A 234 -6.36 -6.28 1.60
CA PHE A 234 -6.26 -6.38 3.06
C PHE A 234 -6.64 -7.78 3.57
N ILE A 235 -7.81 -8.30 3.18
CA ILE A 235 -8.32 -9.60 3.61
C ILE A 235 -7.43 -10.74 3.09
N VAL A 236 -7.06 -10.76 1.80
CA VAL A 236 -6.26 -11.87 1.24
C VAL A 236 -4.92 -12.01 1.95
N ILE A 237 -4.22 -10.91 2.21
CA ILE A 237 -2.95 -10.93 2.94
C ILE A 237 -3.18 -11.34 4.41
N SER A 238 -4.16 -10.73 5.09
CA SER A 238 -4.48 -11.04 6.49
C SER A 238 -4.86 -12.51 6.70
N VAL A 239 -5.72 -13.06 5.85
CA VAL A 239 -6.16 -14.46 5.91
C VAL A 239 -5.00 -15.41 5.58
N ALA A 240 -4.21 -15.13 4.55
CA ALA A 240 -3.07 -15.97 4.19
C ALA A 240 -2.05 -16.06 5.33
N PHE A 241 -1.66 -14.93 5.91
CA PHE A 241 -0.72 -14.93 7.05
C PHE A 241 -1.33 -15.45 8.35
N SER A 242 -2.65 -15.29 8.57
CA SER A 242 -3.35 -15.94 9.67
C SER A 242 -3.31 -17.47 9.55
N ILE A 243 -3.54 -18.03 8.35
CA ILE A 243 -3.43 -19.48 8.12
C ILE A 243 -2.00 -19.96 8.37
N VAL A 244 -0.98 -19.26 7.86
CA VAL A 244 0.43 -19.61 8.12
C VAL A 244 0.76 -19.53 9.61
N ALA A 245 0.26 -18.52 10.33
CA ALA A 245 0.44 -18.42 11.78
C ALA A 245 -0.25 -19.57 12.53
N GLN A 246 -1.45 -20.01 12.11
CA GLN A 246 -2.15 -21.16 12.71
C GLN A 246 -1.44 -22.50 12.44
N ILE A 247 -0.87 -22.70 11.24
CA ILE A 247 -0.07 -23.89 10.91
C ILE A 247 1.13 -24.04 11.87
N ILE A 248 1.74 -22.92 12.30
CA ILE A 248 2.77 -22.92 13.34
C ILE A 248 2.16 -23.06 14.73
N SER A 249 1.14 -22.26 15.06
CA SER A 249 0.58 -22.17 16.41
C SER A 249 -0.04 -23.47 16.92
N ILE A 250 -0.75 -24.22 16.07
CA ILE A 250 -1.45 -25.46 16.46
C ILE A 250 -0.50 -26.51 17.06
N PRO A 251 0.58 -26.97 16.39
CA PRO A 251 1.48 -27.97 16.97
C PRO A 251 2.18 -27.46 18.24
N PHE A 252 2.60 -26.20 18.32
CA PHE A 252 3.19 -25.65 19.55
C PHE A 252 2.18 -25.55 20.71
N SER A 253 0.91 -25.25 20.43
CA SER A 253 -0.18 -25.27 21.42
C SER A 253 -0.50 -26.69 21.90
N LEU A 254 -0.52 -27.67 21.00
CA LEU A 254 -0.71 -29.08 21.36
C LEU A 254 0.43 -29.59 22.24
N VAL A 255 1.70 -29.36 21.85
CA VAL A 255 2.84 -29.73 22.71
C VAL A 255 2.77 -28.96 24.04
N GLY A 256 2.53 -27.65 24.01
CA GLY A 256 2.45 -26.82 25.23
C GLY A 256 1.36 -27.23 26.22
N SER A 257 0.25 -27.81 25.74
CA SER A 257 -0.86 -28.31 26.57
C SER A 257 -0.67 -29.76 27.04
N LEU A 258 -0.02 -30.61 26.24
CA LEU A 258 0.21 -32.03 26.58
C LEU A 258 1.47 -32.24 27.42
N LEU A 259 2.50 -31.41 27.25
CA LEU A 259 3.79 -31.56 27.93
C LEU A 259 3.67 -31.51 29.48
N PRO A 260 2.86 -30.64 30.11
CA PRO A 260 2.60 -30.70 31.56
C PRO A 260 2.03 -32.04 32.01
N VAL A 261 1.05 -32.57 31.26
CA VAL A 261 0.35 -33.82 31.59
C VAL A 261 1.28 -35.04 31.47
N ILE A 262 2.21 -35.01 30.52
CA ILE A 262 3.17 -36.09 30.28
C ILE A 262 4.33 -36.07 31.28
N ILE A 263 4.87 -34.89 31.62
CA ILE A 263 6.08 -34.79 32.46
C ILE A 263 5.75 -34.64 33.96
N ALA A 264 4.62 -34.02 34.31
CA ALA A 264 4.16 -33.85 35.70
C ALA A 264 2.74 -34.44 35.92
N PRO A 265 2.52 -35.74 35.66
CA PRO A 265 1.18 -36.37 35.74
C PRO A 265 0.55 -36.34 37.14
N THR A 266 1.36 -36.19 38.19
CA THR A 266 0.92 -36.07 39.60
C THR A 266 0.83 -34.62 40.09
N GLY A 267 1.14 -33.62 39.24
CA GLY A 267 1.20 -32.20 39.60
C GLY A 267 2.52 -31.74 40.21
N GLU A 268 3.46 -32.64 40.47
CA GLU A 268 4.79 -32.31 40.99
C GLU A 268 5.74 -31.97 39.83
N SER A 269 5.98 -30.67 39.61
CA SER A 269 6.76 -30.18 38.46
C SER A 269 8.25 -30.09 38.77
N ASP A 270 9.06 -30.99 38.20
CA ASP A 270 10.51 -30.83 38.18
C ASP A 270 10.93 -29.54 37.45
N THR A 271 12.03 -28.93 37.90
CA THR A 271 12.60 -27.73 37.26
C THR A 271 12.94 -27.99 35.79
N GLY A 272 13.41 -29.20 35.45
CA GLY A 272 13.65 -29.60 34.06
C GLY A 272 12.39 -29.58 33.18
N ALA A 273 11.24 -29.97 33.75
CA ALA A 273 9.95 -29.95 33.06
C ALA A 273 9.50 -28.51 32.73
N VAL A 274 9.60 -27.61 33.71
CA VAL A 274 9.25 -26.19 33.57
C VAL A 274 10.17 -25.51 32.53
N VAL A 275 11.48 -25.75 32.60
CA VAL A 275 12.44 -25.24 31.61
C VAL A 275 12.14 -25.78 30.21
N GLY A 276 11.84 -27.08 30.07
CA GLY A 276 11.46 -27.69 28.79
C GLY A 276 10.22 -27.05 28.17
N LEU A 277 9.18 -26.79 28.97
CA LEU A 277 7.97 -26.10 28.53
C LEU A 277 8.26 -24.66 28.09
N ILE A 278 9.04 -23.91 28.87
CA ILE A 278 9.44 -22.54 28.51
C ILE A 278 10.20 -22.53 27.18
N VAL A 279 11.15 -23.46 26.97
CA VAL A 279 11.90 -23.57 25.71
C VAL A 279 10.99 -23.84 24.51
N VAL A 280 10.06 -24.79 24.62
CA VAL A 280 9.08 -25.08 23.55
C VAL A 280 8.21 -23.86 23.22
N GLN A 281 7.71 -23.17 24.25
CA GLN A 281 6.88 -21.96 24.07
C GLN A 281 7.68 -20.81 23.43
N VAL A 282 8.93 -20.58 23.85
CA VAL A 282 9.80 -19.54 23.27
C VAL A 282 10.11 -19.82 21.80
N ILE A 283 10.41 -21.08 21.44
CA ILE A 283 10.64 -21.48 20.04
C ILE A 283 9.38 -21.27 19.20
N GLY A 284 8.21 -21.71 19.69
CA GLY A 284 6.93 -21.53 19.00
C GLY A 284 6.59 -20.06 18.79
N GLN A 285 6.74 -19.23 19.82
CA GLN A 285 6.50 -17.79 19.75
C GLN A 285 7.48 -17.06 18.82
N PHE A 286 8.75 -17.47 18.77
CA PHE A 286 9.69 -16.93 17.79
C PHE A 286 9.26 -17.23 16.35
N GLY A 287 8.76 -18.44 16.08
CA GLY A 287 8.18 -18.82 14.79
C GLY A 287 6.96 -17.97 14.43
N ILE A 288 6.04 -17.76 15.37
CA ILE A 288 4.86 -16.89 15.18
C ILE A 288 5.29 -15.43 14.93
N LEU A 289 6.23 -14.90 15.71
CA LEU A 289 6.75 -13.53 15.57
C LEU A 289 7.36 -13.32 14.18
N LEU A 290 8.12 -14.29 13.66
CA LEU A 290 8.69 -14.22 12.31
C LEU A 290 7.59 -14.14 11.24
N VAL A 291 6.50 -14.91 11.37
CA VAL A 291 5.35 -14.82 10.46
C VAL A 291 4.66 -13.46 10.57
N GLN A 292 4.44 -12.93 11.77
CA GLN A 292 3.86 -11.61 11.99
C GLN A 292 4.73 -10.47 11.43
N CYS A 293 6.05 -10.60 11.51
CA CYS A 293 7.01 -9.67 10.92
C CYS A 293 6.87 -9.61 9.39
N ILE A 294 6.89 -10.78 8.73
CA ILE A 294 6.72 -10.86 7.27
C ILE A 294 5.32 -10.36 6.86
N ALA A 295 4.28 -10.74 7.61
CA ALA A 295 2.91 -10.27 7.40
C ALA A 295 2.83 -8.74 7.42
N LEU A 296 3.39 -8.10 8.45
CA LEU A 296 3.41 -6.65 8.58
C LEU A 296 4.15 -5.97 7.42
N VAL A 297 5.29 -6.51 6.99
CA VAL A 297 6.04 -5.95 5.85
C VAL A 297 5.24 -6.08 4.54
N VAL A 298 4.63 -7.24 4.27
CA VAL A 298 3.81 -7.44 3.07
C VAL A 298 2.53 -6.59 3.10
N GLN A 299 1.87 -6.47 4.27
CA GLN A 299 0.67 -5.65 4.46
C GLN A 299 0.97 -4.14 4.34
N SER A 300 2.15 -3.70 4.78
CA SER A 300 2.61 -2.30 4.67
C SER A 300 3.04 -1.96 3.24
N THR A 301 3.72 -2.89 2.56
CA THR A 301 4.08 -2.77 1.14
C THR A 301 2.84 -2.65 0.27
N SER A 302 1.87 -3.55 0.45
CA SER A 302 0.61 -3.52 -0.28
C SER A 302 -0.18 -2.23 -0.01
N ALA A 303 -0.15 -1.68 1.20
CA ALA A 303 -0.76 -0.37 1.51
C ALA A 303 -0.10 0.77 0.70
N ALA A 304 1.22 0.79 0.61
CA ALA A 304 1.95 1.74 -0.23
C ALA A 304 1.62 1.55 -1.72
N LEU A 305 1.59 0.32 -2.23
CA LEU A 305 1.27 0.05 -3.64
C LEU A 305 -0.19 0.36 -4.01
N VAL A 306 -1.16 0.09 -3.13
CA VAL A 306 -2.56 0.52 -3.34
C VAL A 306 -2.64 2.05 -3.37
N TYR A 307 -1.94 2.73 -2.47
CA TYR A 307 -1.90 4.19 -2.41
C TYR A 307 -1.27 4.82 -3.66
N VAL A 308 -0.10 4.34 -4.10
CA VAL A 308 0.57 4.81 -5.32
C VAL A 308 -0.33 4.58 -6.55
N ASN A 309 -0.93 3.39 -6.68
CA ASN A 309 -1.88 3.08 -7.75
C ASN A 309 -3.15 3.96 -7.69
N ALA A 310 -3.63 4.34 -6.50
CA ALA A 310 -4.76 5.25 -6.38
C ALA A 310 -4.40 6.66 -6.90
N ARG A 311 -3.20 7.16 -6.57
CA ARG A 311 -2.70 8.44 -7.09
C ARG A 311 -2.36 8.40 -8.58
N MET A 312 -1.78 7.32 -9.11
CA MET A 312 -1.60 7.16 -10.57
C MET A 312 -2.92 7.25 -11.33
N ARG A 313 -4.02 6.73 -10.78
CA ARG A 313 -5.35 6.76 -11.44
C ARG A 313 -6.10 8.08 -11.32
N LEU A 314 -5.92 8.83 -10.23
CA LEU A 314 -6.70 10.04 -9.94
C LEU A 314 -5.92 11.34 -10.15
N GLU A 315 -4.61 11.31 -9.97
CA GLU A 315 -3.71 12.48 -9.91
C GLU A 315 -2.65 12.51 -11.01
N ALA A 316 -2.59 11.46 -11.84
CA ALA A 316 -1.54 11.23 -12.84
C ALA A 316 -0.10 11.17 -12.28
N LEU A 317 0.04 10.62 -11.06
CA LEU A 317 1.35 10.35 -10.43
C LEU A 317 2.24 9.42 -11.28
N ASP A 318 1.68 8.69 -12.26
CA ASP A 318 2.44 7.93 -13.25
C ASP A 318 3.37 8.84 -14.08
N HIS A 319 2.91 10.03 -14.48
CA HIS A 319 3.74 10.99 -15.21
C HIS A 319 4.81 11.63 -14.30
N ASP A 320 4.42 12.11 -13.12
CA ASP A 320 5.35 12.73 -12.15
C ASP A 320 6.51 11.77 -11.77
N LEU A 321 6.24 10.45 -11.66
CA LEU A 321 7.25 9.43 -11.40
C LEU A 321 8.12 9.09 -12.63
N GLN A 322 7.57 9.16 -13.84
CA GLN A 322 8.34 8.96 -15.08
C GLN A 322 9.34 10.09 -15.26
N THR A 323 8.89 11.36 -15.17
CA THR A 323 9.76 12.54 -15.28
C THR A 323 10.87 12.54 -14.22
N TYR A 324 10.57 12.12 -12.99
CA TYR A 324 11.59 11.95 -11.94
C TYR A 324 12.66 10.92 -12.32
N VAL A 325 12.25 9.75 -12.82
CA VAL A 325 13.17 8.68 -13.22
C VAL A 325 14.00 9.07 -14.44
N GLU A 326 13.40 9.74 -15.43
CA GLU A 326 14.08 10.27 -16.61
C GLU A 326 15.13 11.32 -16.23
N ALA A 327 14.77 12.31 -15.40
CA ALA A 327 15.69 13.34 -14.94
C ALA A 327 16.86 12.76 -14.12
N ARG A 328 16.59 11.79 -13.25
CA ARG A 328 17.63 11.08 -12.49
C ARG A 328 18.55 10.27 -13.40
N ASP A 329 18.00 9.51 -14.35
CA ASP A 329 18.78 8.68 -15.25
C ASP A 329 19.59 9.53 -16.27
N ALA A 330 19.14 10.77 -16.53
CA ALA A 330 19.91 11.82 -17.22
C ALA A 330 21.01 12.48 -16.35
N GLY A 331 21.15 12.08 -15.08
CA GLY A 331 22.22 12.52 -14.18
C GLY A 331 21.89 13.71 -13.28
N ALA A 332 20.63 14.13 -13.15
CA ALA A 332 20.25 15.18 -12.22
C ALA A 332 20.54 14.77 -10.76
N THR A 333 21.20 15.65 -10.00
CA THR A 333 21.61 15.42 -8.60
C THR A 333 20.68 16.07 -7.58
N GLU A 334 19.94 17.11 -7.97
CA GLU A 334 18.91 17.75 -7.17
C GLU A 334 17.54 17.43 -7.79
N LEU A 335 16.83 16.50 -7.16
CA LEU A 335 15.48 16.08 -7.56
C LEU A 335 14.54 16.25 -6.36
N ASP A 336 13.41 16.92 -6.61
CA ASP A 336 12.32 17.01 -5.63
C ASP A 336 11.68 15.64 -5.36
N ASP A 337 11.06 15.50 -4.18
CA ASP A 337 10.32 14.29 -3.81
C ASP A 337 9.07 14.14 -4.72
N PRO A 338 9.03 13.14 -5.63
CA PRO A 338 7.96 13.04 -6.64
C PRO A 338 6.59 12.76 -6.00
N TYR A 339 6.57 12.32 -4.75
CA TYR A 339 5.33 12.11 -4.00
C TYR A 339 4.74 13.39 -3.42
N LEU A 340 5.48 14.51 -3.39
CA LEU A 340 4.94 15.82 -3.01
C LEU A 340 4.38 16.61 -4.21
N VAL A 341 4.80 16.25 -5.43
CA VAL A 341 4.24 16.81 -6.67
C VAL A 341 2.77 16.39 -6.83
N GLY A 342 1.94 17.30 -7.33
CA GLY A 342 0.57 16.99 -7.76
C GLY A 342 -0.40 16.53 -6.67
N VAL A 343 -0.08 16.70 -5.38
CA VAL A 343 -0.93 16.21 -4.27
C VAL A 343 -2.33 16.85 -4.33
N GLY A 344 -3.32 16.05 -4.71
CA GLY A 344 -4.72 16.45 -4.81
C GLY A 344 -5.20 16.87 -6.20
N ARG A 345 -4.33 16.89 -7.22
CA ARG A 345 -4.65 17.08 -8.65
C ARG A 345 -5.79 16.13 -9.05
N LEU A 346 -6.81 16.57 -9.77
CA LEU A 346 -7.82 15.65 -10.33
C LEU A 346 -7.70 15.66 -11.84
N VAL A 347 -7.13 14.59 -12.39
CA VAL A 347 -6.98 14.43 -13.84
C VAL A 347 -8.15 13.61 -14.36
N ALA A 348 -9.04 14.26 -15.12
CA ALA A 348 -10.07 13.57 -15.87
C ALA A 348 -9.40 12.78 -17.01
N ARG A 349 -9.05 11.51 -16.74
CA ARG A 349 -8.56 10.61 -17.79
C ARG A 349 -9.73 10.34 -18.75
N PRO A 350 -9.55 10.52 -20.08
CA PRO A 350 -10.59 10.20 -21.06
C PRO A 350 -11.11 8.78 -20.84
N ALA A 351 -12.42 8.59 -21.03
CA ALA A 351 -12.99 7.25 -21.01
C ALA A 351 -12.26 6.35 -22.03
N PRO A 352 -12.05 5.06 -21.76
CA PRO A 352 -11.49 4.15 -22.76
C PRO A 352 -12.34 4.23 -24.02
N MET A 353 -11.74 4.69 -25.12
CA MET A 353 -12.41 4.74 -26.43
C MET A 353 -12.90 3.31 -26.73
N PRO A 354 -14.20 3.12 -27.04
CA PRO A 354 -14.71 1.80 -27.41
C PRO A 354 -13.88 1.22 -28.54
N TYR A 355 -13.52 -0.06 -28.46
CA TYR A 355 -12.70 -0.70 -29.48
C TYR A 355 -13.50 -0.73 -30.81
N GLY A 356 -13.07 0.06 -31.80
CA GLY A 356 -13.83 0.33 -33.02
C GLY A 356 -14.31 1.78 -33.19
N ALA A 357 -14.21 2.63 -32.16
CA ALA A 357 -14.37 4.07 -32.30
C ALA A 357 -13.17 4.65 -33.07
N VAL A 358 -13.30 4.73 -34.40
CA VAL A 358 -12.40 5.50 -35.25
C VAL A 358 -12.40 6.93 -34.70
N GLY A 359 -11.25 7.37 -34.17
CA GLY A 359 -11.11 8.73 -33.71
C GLY A 359 -11.42 9.66 -34.88
N GLY A 360 -12.38 10.56 -34.70
CA GLY A 360 -12.69 11.57 -35.71
C GLY A 360 -11.43 12.39 -35.97
N GLN A 361 -10.76 12.12 -37.09
CA GLN A 361 -9.72 13.00 -37.56
C GLN A 361 -10.40 14.35 -37.80
N GLN A 362 -9.90 15.41 -37.16
CA GLN A 362 -10.25 16.75 -37.57
C GLN A 362 -9.77 16.90 -39.01
N GLU A 363 -10.74 16.86 -39.91
CA GLU A 363 -10.54 16.85 -41.35
C GLU A 363 -9.79 18.14 -41.72
N TYR A 364 -8.54 17.99 -42.15
CA TYR A 364 -7.74 19.13 -42.60
C TYR A 364 -8.30 19.57 -43.95
N ILE A 365 -9.28 20.47 -43.91
CA ILE A 365 -9.89 21.05 -45.11
C ILE A 365 -8.82 21.89 -45.81
N ALA A 366 -8.21 21.31 -46.84
CA ALA A 366 -7.33 22.04 -47.74
C ALA A 366 -8.14 23.14 -48.47
N PRO A 367 -7.63 24.39 -48.57
CA PRO A 367 -8.32 25.46 -49.27
C PRO A 367 -8.62 25.10 -50.73
N GLY A 368 -9.89 25.19 -51.13
CA GLY A 368 -10.38 24.66 -52.41
C GLY A 368 -9.82 25.38 -53.64
N GLY A 369 -9.30 24.60 -54.59
CA GLY A 369 -9.12 25.05 -55.98
C GLY A 369 -10.45 25.04 -56.76
N PRO A 370 -10.60 25.84 -57.84
CA PRO A 370 -11.87 25.93 -58.55
C PRO A 370 -12.21 24.66 -59.34
N ALA A 371 -13.50 24.32 -59.37
CA ALA A 371 -14.02 23.13 -60.06
C ALA A 371 -14.04 23.27 -61.59
N GLY A 372 -13.88 22.14 -62.31
CA GLY A 372 -14.12 22.07 -63.75
C GLY A 372 -13.94 20.68 -64.37
N TYR A 373 -15.03 20.15 -64.97
CA TYR A 373 -15.11 18.97 -65.86
C TYR A 373 -14.70 17.59 -65.28
N GLY A 374 -15.34 16.45 -65.60
CA GLY A 374 -16.56 16.19 -66.37
C GLY A 374 -16.57 14.80 -67.06
N GLY A 375 -17.47 13.88 -66.66
CA GLY A 375 -17.66 12.52 -67.26
C GLY A 375 -16.58 11.49 -66.89
N GLN A 376 -16.76 10.16 -67.01
CA GLN A 376 -17.92 9.28 -67.31
C GLN A 376 -17.63 7.85 -66.71
N PRO A 377 -18.58 6.89 -66.69
CA PRO A 377 -18.48 5.68 -65.84
C PRO A 377 -17.96 4.40 -66.50
N GLY A 378 -17.42 3.50 -65.66
CA GLY A 378 -17.39 2.05 -65.87
C GLY A 378 -16.06 1.43 -66.35
N TYR A 379 -15.63 0.33 -65.73
CA TYR A 379 -15.43 -0.99 -66.37
C TYR A 379 -15.06 -2.07 -65.33
N ALA A 380 -15.38 -3.33 -65.63
CA ALA A 380 -15.17 -4.48 -64.75
C ALA A 380 -13.73 -5.05 -64.82
N ALA A 381 -13.36 -5.85 -63.81
CA ALA A 381 -12.05 -6.47 -63.71
C ALA A 381 -11.81 -7.59 -64.78
N PRO A 382 -10.60 -7.68 -65.36
CA PRO A 382 -10.15 -8.86 -66.10
C PRO A 382 -9.43 -9.86 -65.17
N GLY A 383 -9.66 -11.16 -65.38
CA GLY A 383 -9.04 -12.24 -64.62
C GLY A 383 -7.88 -12.93 -65.35
N GLY A 384 -6.95 -13.47 -64.55
CA GLY A 384 -6.16 -14.70 -64.79
C GLY A 384 -5.38 -14.91 -66.11
N GLN A 385 -4.04 -14.97 -66.01
CA GLN A 385 -3.19 -15.79 -66.87
C GLN A 385 -2.04 -16.46 -66.06
N PRO A 386 -1.39 -17.54 -66.56
CA PRO A 386 -0.85 -18.58 -65.68
C PRO A 386 0.68 -18.84 -65.73
N GLY A 387 1.22 -19.28 -64.58
CA GLY A 387 2.05 -20.49 -64.45
C GLY A 387 3.50 -20.53 -64.95
N TYR A 388 4.44 -20.40 -64.01
CA TYR A 388 5.77 -21.06 -63.92
C TYR A 388 6.20 -21.05 -62.43
N GLY A 389 7.02 -21.96 -61.87
CA GLY A 389 7.57 -23.21 -62.40
C GLY A 389 8.84 -23.66 -61.64
N GLY A 390 8.74 -24.51 -60.61
CA GLY A 390 9.88 -24.97 -59.79
C GLY A 390 9.52 -26.08 -58.76
N PRO A 391 10.48 -26.90 -58.28
CA PRO A 391 10.24 -28.34 -58.05
C PRO A 391 9.88 -28.81 -56.61
N VAL A 392 9.68 -30.12 -56.47
CA VAL A 392 8.87 -30.80 -55.43
C VAL A 392 9.69 -31.73 -54.52
N GLY A 393 9.31 -31.84 -53.23
CA GLY A 393 9.75 -32.87 -52.26
C GLY A 393 10.19 -32.25 -50.92
N GLN A 394 9.86 -32.75 -49.71
CA GLN A 394 9.17 -33.99 -49.29
C GLN A 394 8.38 -33.73 -47.95
N PRO A 395 7.80 -34.70 -47.21
CA PRO A 395 6.46 -34.57 -46.62
C PRO A 395 6.41 -33.98 -45.19
N GLY A 396 5.21 -33.53 -44.78
CA GLY A 396 4.99 -32.78 -43.54
C GLY A 396 4.51 -33.57 -42.32
N TYR A 397 4.32 -32.83 -41.22
CA TYR A 397 3.65 -33.26 -40.00
C TYR A 397 2.35 -32.43 -39.80
N PRO A 398 1.24 -33.03 -39.36
CA PRO A 398 -0.03 -32.32 -39.20
C PRO A 398 -0.07 -31.51 -37.89
N GLN A 399 -0.56 -30.28 -37.95
CA GLN A 399 -0.83 -29.43 -36.77
C GLN A 399 -2.36 -29.30 -36.58
N PRO A 400 -2.93 -29.55 -35.38
CA PRO A 400 -4.38 -29.49 -35.17
C PRO A 400 -4.94 -28.06 -35.24
N GLY A 401 -6.03 -27.88 -36.00
CA GLY A 401 -6.68 -26.59 -36.20
C GLY A 401 -7.28 -26.01 -34.91
N HIS A 402 -7.24 -24.68 -34.79
CA HIS A 402 -7.79 -23.95 -33.65
C HIS A 402 -9.22 -23.52 -33.96
N ALA A 403 -10.20 -24.01 -33.20
CA ALA A 403 -11.60 -23.62 -33.36
C ALA A 403 -11.83 -22.16 -32.96
N GLN A 404 -12.55 -21.41 -33.78
CA GLN A 404 -13.00 -20.05 -33.43
C GLN A 404 -14.14 -20.13 -32.39
N PRO A 405 -14.10 -19.32 -31.31
CA PRO A 405 -15.25 -19.17 -30.42
C PRO A 405 -16.38 -18.39 -31.12
N ALA A 406 -17.63 -18.80 -30.88
CA ALA A 406 -18.81 -18.18 -31.48
C ALA A 406 -19.05 -16.73 -30.99
N ALA A 407 -19.63 -15.91 -31.86
CA ALA A 407 -20.01 -14.54 -31.55
C ALA A 407 -21.22 -14.47 -30.59
N TRP A 408 -21.18 -13.53 -29.65
CA TRP A 408 -22.31 -13.24 -28.75
C TRP A 408 -23.31 -12.28 -29.42
N PRO A 409 -24.63 -12.45 -29.21
CA PRO A 409 -25.65 -11.55 -29.78
C PRO A 409 -25.60 -10.17 -29.11
N GLY A 410 -25.80 -9.13 -29.92
CA GLY A 410 -25.63 -7.74 -29.50
C GLY A 410 -26.75 -7.19 -28.60
N TYR A 411 -26.37 -6.32 -27.66
CA TYR A 411 -27.30 -5.52 -26.87
C TYR A 411 -27.68 -4.23 -27.63
N ALA A 412 -28.98 -3.95 -27.73
CA ALA A 412 -29.48 -2.66 -28.20
C ALA A 412 -29.34 -1.58 -27.10
N ALA A 413 -28.93 -0.38 -27.48
CA ALA A 413 -28.79 0.75 -26.56
C ALA A 413 -30.15 1.43 -26.26
N PRO A 414 -30.40 1.94 -25.04
CA PRO A 414 -31.58 2.74 -24.74
C PRO A 414 -31.56 4.11 -25.42
N ALA A 415 -32.74 4.65 -25.74
CA ALA A 415 -32.89 5.96 -26.36
C ALA A 415 -32.55 7.14 -25.41
N SER A 416 -32.03 8.22 -25.98
CA SER A 416 -31.70 9.47 -25.27
C SER A 416 -32.96 10.29 -24.91
N PRO A 417 -32.99 10.98 -23.75
CA PRO A 417 -34.03 11.96 -23.44
C PRO A 417 -33.83 13.29 -24.22
N PRO A 418 -34.89 14.09 -24.44
CA PRO A 418 -34.83 15.33 -25.22
C PRO A 418 -34.14 16.48 -24.48
N GLY A 419 -33.61 17.43 -25.25
CA GLY A 419 -32.73 18.51 -24.78
C GLY A 419 -33.41 19.68 -24.07
N TYR A 420 -32.57 20.63 -23.66
CA TYR A 420 -32.95 21.88 -22.99
C TYR A 420 -32.32 23.05 -23.75
N ASP A 421 -33.10 24.08 -24.02
CA ASP A 421 -32.71 25.22 -24.88
C ASP A 421 -31.58 26.08 -24.29
N GLU A 422 -30.64 26.48 -25.16
CA GLU A 422 -29.77 27.62 -24.88
C GLU A 422 -30.56 28.92 -25.02
N ARG A 423 -30.58 29.76 -23.97
CA ARG A 423 -30.95 31.16 -24.07
C ARG A 423 -29.77 32.07 -23.78
N SER A 424 -29.46 32.86 -24.81
CA SER A 424 -28.57 34.01 -24.82
C SER A 424 -28.60 34.88 -23.57
N ARG A 425 -27.41 35.31 -23.15
CA ARG A 425 -27.17 36.54 -22.39
C ARG A 425 -25.84 37.16 -22.81
N ASP A 426 -25.90 37.91 -23.90
CA ASP A 426 -25.10 39.13 -23.99
C ASP A 426 -25.88 40.23 -23.23
N ASP A 427 -25.21 40.95 -22.34
CA ASP A 427 -25.46 42.33 -21.88
C ASP A 427 -24.92 42.55 -20.46
N ALA A 428 -23.80 43.27 -20.35
CA ALA A 428 -23.51 44.28 -19.32
C ALA A 428 -22.04 44.72 -19.40
N SER A 429 -21.78 45.88 -20.01
CA SER A 429 -20.51 46.60 -19.94
C SER A 429 -20.56 47.71 -18.88
N ALA A 430 -19.39 48.30 -18.61
CA ALA A 430 -19.15 49.57 -17.90
C ALA A 430 -19.10 49.59 -16.35
N ALA A 431 -17.87 49.68 -15.83
CA ALA A 431 -17.36 50.51 -14.72
C ALA A 431 -16.11 49.83 -14.12
N GLY A 432 -14.96 50.46 -13.89
CA GLY A 432 -14.52 51.84 -14.15
C GLY A 432 -13.32 52.15 -13.25
N ASP A 433 -12.20 52.63 -13.82
CA ASP A 433 -11.01 53.24 -13.20
C ASP A 433 -10.33 52.50 -12.00
N SER A 434 -9.01 52.28 -11.95
CA SER A 434 -7.92 53.24 -12.20
C SER A 434 -6.55 52.54 -12.19
N ALA A 435 -5.63 52.96 -13.07
CA ALA A 435 -4.19 52.68 -12.94
C ALA A 435 -3.48 53.80 -12.14
N PRO A 436 -2.20 53.63 -11.74
CA PRO A 436 -1.20 54.41 -12.48
C PRO A 436 0.17 53.75 -12.72
N SER A 437 0.75 54.13 -13.87
CA SER A 437 2.18 54.33 -14.22
C SER A 437 3.31 53.45 -13.63
N THR A 438 3.93 52.71 -14.54
CA THR A 438 5.39 52.57 -14.75
C THR A 438 6.37 53.34 -13.86
N ALA A 439 7.37 52.62 -13.34
CA ALA A 439 8.72 53.13 -13.14
C ALA A 439 9.74 52.07 -13.60
N THR A 440 10.66 52.46 -14.49
CA THR A 440 11.83 51.66 -14.89
C THR A 440 12.89 51.72 -13.81
N ASP A 441 13.43 50.57 -13.38
CA ASP A 441 14.77 50.54 -12.80
C ASP A 441 15.48 49.21 -13.05
N HIS A 442 16.78 49.27 -13.30
CA HIS A 442 17.59 48.15 -13.75
C HIS A 442 18.91 48.14 -12.95
N PRO A 443 19.12 47.16 -12.05
CA PRO A 443 20.45 46.91 -11.52
C PRO A 443 20.96 45.48 -11.74
N ALA A 444 22.21 45.44 -12.24
CA ALA A 444 23.26 44.45 -11.99
C ALA A 444 22.94 42.93 -11.97
N ARG A 445 23.51 42.23 -12.96
CA ARG A 445 23.86 40.80 -12.92
C ARG A 445 24.73 40.46 -11.69
N PRO A 446 24.40 39.44 -10.87
CA PRO A 446 25.34 38.83 -9.92
C PRO A 446 26.40 37.95 -10.61
N GLU A 447 27.60 37.91 -10.05
CA GLU A 447 28.77 37.18 -10.57
C GLU A 447 28.61 35.64 -10.60
N ALA A 448 29.45 35.01 -11.43
CA ALA A 448 29.58 33.55 -11.46
C ALA A 448 30.33 33.04 -10.21
N PRO A 449 29.90 31.91 -9.60
CA PRO A 449 30.61 31.33 -8.46
C PRO A 449 31.96 30.70 -8.89
N PRO A 450 32.97 30.72 -8.01
CA PRO A 450 34.33 30.25 -8.33
C PRO A 450 34.44 28.73 -8.49
N SER A 451 35.49 28.32 -9.20
CA SER A 451 35.80 26.93 -9.55
C SER A 451 36.16 26.03 -8.36
N ARG A 452 35.58 24.83 -8.37
CA ARG A 452 35.99 23.56 -7.71
C ARG A 452 36.91 23.63 -6.48
N SER A 453 36.39 23.10 -5.37
CA SER A 453 37.19 22.29 -4.44
C SER A 453 36.79 20.81 -4.59
N ASP A 454 37.71 19.98 -5.10
CA ASP A 454 37.46 18.55 -5.26
C ASP A 454 37.34 17.87 -3.89
N THR A 455 36.12 17.50 -3.52
CA THR A 455 35.86 16.50 -2.48
C THR A 455 35.10 15.34 -3.10
N THR A 456 35.84 14.28 -3.41
CA THR A 456 35.34 13.01 -3.96
C THR A 456 34.44 12.29 -2.96
N LYS A 457 33.17 12.69 -2.89
CA LYS A 457 32.11 11.83 -2.33
C LYS A 457 32.01 10.57 -3.17
N ALA A 458 32.40 9.44 -2.59
CA ALA A 458 32.35 8.14 -3.25
C ALA A 458 30.94 7.82 -3.77
N SER A 459 30.84 7.50 -5.06
CA SER A 459 29.60 7.05 -5.69
C SER A 459 29.08 5.77 -5.00
N PRO A 460 27.81 5.70 -4.57
CA PRO A 460 27.33 4.60 -3.72
C PRO A 460 27.00 3.30 -4.48
N THR A 461 27.46 3.13 -5.73
CA THR A 461 27.16 1.95 -6.55
C THR A 461 28.36 1.49 -7.38
N THR A 462 28.89 0.31 -7.06
CA THR A 462 29.85 -0.41 -7.89
C THR A 462 29.13 -1.08 -9.06
N TRP A 463 29.02 -0.39 -10.21
CA TRP A 463 28.65 -1.01 -11.47
C TRP A 463 29.30 -0.26 -12.64
N ALA A 464 30.03 -1.00 -13.48
CA ALA A 464 30.61 -0.52 -14.72
C ALA A 464 29.79 -1.05 -15.90
N ALA A 465 29.68 -0.25 -16.97
CA ALA A 465 28.93 -0.64 -18.16
C ALA A 465 29.68 -1.73 -18.95
N PRO A 466 28.99 -2.69 -19.59
CA PRO A 466 29.62 -3.60 -20.53
C PRO A 466 30.31 -2.81 -21.65
N GLY A 467 31.63 -2.97 -21.79
CA GLY A 467 32.45 -2.22 -22.76
C GLY A 467 33.22 -1.01 -22.20
N SER A 468 33.24 -0.76 -20.89
CA SER A 468 34.05 0.33 -20.30
C SER A 468 35.54 0.01 -20.12
N ASN A 469 35.98 -1.21 -20.45
CA ASN A 469 37.39 -1.58 -20.44
C ASN A 469 37.93 -1.40 -21.87
N GLY A 470 38.72 -0.35 -22.07
CA GLY A 470 39.35 -0.08 -23.36
C GLY A 470 40.56 -0.99 -23.58
N ASP A 471 40.32 -2.14 -24.18
CA ASP A 471 41.34 -2.96 -24.84
C ASP A 471 41.16 -2.81 -26.37
N ALA A 472 41.95 -1.91 -26.96
CA ALA A 472 42.14 -1.71 -28.40
C ALA A 472 43.57 -1.24 -28.66
#